data_AF-A0A962XTA9-F1
#
_entry.id   AF-A0A962XTA9-F1
#
_cell.length_a   1.000
_cell.length_b   1.000
_cell.length_c   1.000
_cell.angle_alpha   90.00
_cell.angle_beta   90.00
_cell.angle_gamma   90.00
#
_symmetry.space_group_name_H-M   'P 1'
#
loop_
_entity.id
_entity.type
_entity.pdbx_description
1 polymer ?
#
loop_
_entity_poly.entity_id
_entity_poly.type
_entity_poly.pdbx_seq_one_letter_code
_entity_poly.pdbx_strand_id
1 'polypeptide(L)'
;DVDAALAAQGKQLFADNCDRCHSDGGTIAEDDSSLLAGQGKPYLQKQFENFTSGARQMPKKMAKRFEKLDDAGKAAVIEYLAGGAK
;
A
#
# COMPACT_ATOMS: atom_id res chain seq x y z
N ASP A 1 15.95 2.66 6.21
CA ASP A 1 15.26 2.00 7.33
C ASP A 1 13.76 2.26 7.28
N VAL A 2 12.97 1.35 7.86
CA VAL A 2 11.51 1.40 7.96
C VAL A 2 11.12 2.00 9.31
N ASP A 3 10.15 2.90 9.34
CA ASP A 3 9.62 3.43 10.61
C ASP A 3 8.61 2.45 11.21
N ALA A 4 8.98 1.80 12.32
CA ALA A 4 8.14 0.79 12.95
C ALA A 4 6.82 1.33 13.52
N ALA A 5 6.81 2.57 14.02
CA ALA A 5 5.60 3.19 14.56
C ALA A 5 4.62 3.53 13.44
N LEU A 6 5.14 4.10 12.35
CA LEU A 6 4.35 4.38 11.15
C LEU A 6 3.89 3.10 10.45
N ALA A 7 4.72 2.04 10.44
CA ALA A 7 4.35 0.75 9.88
C ALA A 7 3.20 0.08 10.66
N ALA A 8 3.14 0.24 11.99
CA ALA A 8 2.02 -0.26 12.78
C ALA A 8 0.70 0.46 12.43
N GLN A 9 0.75 1.77 12.21
CA GLN A 9 -0.40 2.54 11.70
C GLN A 9 -0.77 2.09 10.27
N GLY A 10 0.23 1.90 9.43
CA GLY A 10 0.09 1.43 8.05
C GLY A 10 -0.60 0.07 7.95
N LYS A 11 -0.29 -0.84 8.88
CA LYS A 11 -0.92 -2.16 8.97
C LYS A 11 -2.44 -2.06 9.16
N GLN A 12 -2.89 -1.21 10.07
CA GLN A 12 -4.32 -1.01 10.31
C GLN A 12 -5.01 -0.41 9.08
N LEU A 13 -4.41 0.63 8.49
CA LEU A 13 -4.94 1.29 7.29
C LEU A 13 -5.01 0.32 6.09
N PHE A 14 -4.01 -0.54 5.95
CA PHE A 14 -3.96 -1.58 4.92
C PHE A 14 -5.07 -2.62 5.14
N ALA A 15 -5.26 -3.10 6.37
CA ALA A 15 -6.34 -4.04 6.70
C ALA A 15 -7.73 -3.48 6.35
N ASP A 16 -7.97 -2.20 6.64
CA ASP A 16 -9.28 -1.57 6.45
C ASP A 16 -9.60 -1.28 4.96
N ASN A 17 -8.58 -1.04 4.14
CA ASN A 17 -8.76 -0.48 2.79
C ASN A 17 -8.24 -1.36 1.65
N CYS A 18 -7.23 -2.21 1.91
CA CYS A 18 -6.45 -2.88 0.87
C CYS A 18 -6.54 -4.41 0.94
N ASP A 19 -6.64 -4.99 2.14
CA ASP A 19 -6.55 -6.44 2.39
C ASP A 19 -7.65 -7.27 1.70
N ARG A 20 -8.77 -6.63 1.33
CA ARG A 20 -9.84 -7.26 0.54
C ARG A 20 -9.40 -7.75 -0.84
N CYS A 21 -8.34 -7.15 -1.40
CA CYS A 21 -7.83 -7.48 -2.72
C CYS A 21 -6.33 -7.79 -2.71
N HIS A 22 -5.56 -7.24 -1.77
CA HIS A 22 -4.14 -7.51 -1.57
C HIS A 22 -3.96 -8.28 -0.25
N SER A 23 -4.26 -9.57 -0.28
CA SER A 23 -4.42 -10.38 0.95
C SER A 23 -3.08 -10.66 1.63
N ASP A 24 -3.11 -10.99 2.93
CA ASP A 24 -1.93 -11.31 3.76
C ASP A 24 -0.86 -10.20 3.71
N GLY A 25 -1.29 -8.94 3.72
CA GLY A 25 -0.37 -7.80 3.62
C GLY A 25 0.20 -7.57 2.22
N GLY A 26 -0.40 -8.17 1.19
CA GLY A 26 0.07 -8.10 -0.20
C GLY A 26 1.23 -9.05 -0.49
N THR A 27 1.35 -10.16 0.25
CA THR A 27 2.33 -11.24 0.04
C THR A 27 1.81 -12.35 -0.88
N ILE A 28 0.50 -12.37 -1.18
CA ILE A 28 -0.10 -13.38 -2.06
C ILE A 28 0.02 -12.93 -3.51
N ALA A 29 0.73 -13.71 -4.32
CA ALA A 29 0.91 -13.45 -5.76
C ALA A 29 -0.26 -13.95 -6.62
N GLU A 30 -1.14 -14.77 -6.05
CA GLU A 30 -2.25 -15.47 -6.72
C GLU A 30 -3.61 -14.77 -6.54
N ASP A 31 -3.69 -13.69 -5.76
CA ASP A 31 -4.87 -12.82 -5.84
C ASP A 31 -4.84 -12.04 -7.17
N ASP A 32 -5.97 -11.50 -7.64
CA ASP A 32 -6.04 -10.69 -8.87
C ASP A 32 -5.18 -9.39 -8.80
N SER A 33 -4.36 -9.25 -7.77
CA SER A 33 -3.53 -8.10 -7.48
C SER A 33 -2.04 -8.49 -7.38
N SER A 34 -1.17 -7.53 -7.71
CA SER A 34 0.27 -7.77 -7.71
C SER A 34 0.83 -7.83 -6.29
N LEU A 35 1.92 -8.59 -6.09
CA LEU A 35 2.73 -8.57 -4.87
C LEU A 35 3.13 -7.14 -4.48
N LEU A 36 2.78 -6.73 -3.26
CA LEU A 36 3.10 -5.41 -2.70
C LEU A 36 4.13 -5.49 -1.56
N ALA A 37 4.11 -6.58 -0.80
CA ALA A 37 4.98 -6.76 0.36
C ALA A 37 6.45 -6.96 -0.05
N GLY A 38 7.37 -6.31 0.65
CA GLY A 38 8.82 -6.48 0.44
C GLY A 38 9.37 -5.73 -0.78
N GLN A 39 8.55 -4.94 -1.46
CA GLN A 39 9.04 -3.97 -2.44
C GLN A 39 9.82 -2.85 -1.75
N GLY A 40 10.90 -2.39 -2.39
CA GLY A 40 11.72 -1.31 -1.84
C GLY A 40 10.88 -0.05 -1.59
N LYS A 41 11.09 0.60 -0.44
CA LYS A 41 10.42 1.86 -0.08
C LYS A 41 10.38 2.92 -1.20
N PRO A 42 11.49 3.19 -1.93
CA PRO A 42 11.46 4.16 -3.03
C PRO A 42 10.53 3.75 -4.18
N TYR A 43 10.42 2.45 -4.45
CA TYR A 43 9.50 1.94 -5.46
C TYR A 43 8.04 2.16 -5.03
N LEU A 44 7.71 1.80 -3.79
CA LEU A 44 6.36 1.99 -3.25
C LEU A 44 5.96 3.46 -3.23
N GLN A 45 6.85 4.35 -2.79
CA GLN A 45 6.65 5.81 -2.87
C GLN A 45 6.36 6.23 -4.31
N LYS A 46 7.18 5.79 -5.27
CA LYS A 46 6.99 6.16 -6.67
C LYS A 46 5.66 5.66 -7.24
N GLN A 47 5.22 4.47 -6.87
CA GLN A 47 3.92 3.96 -7.33
C GLN A 47 2.76 4.77 -6.73
N PHE A 48 2.82 5.10 -5.44
CA PHE A 48 1.80 5.94 -4.79
C PHE A 48 1.74 7.35 -5.38
N GLU A 49 2.89 7.95 -5.72
CA GLU A 49 2.96 9.20 -6.46
C GLU A 49 2.35 9.09 -7.86
N ASN A 50 2.68 8.03 -8.60
CA ASN A 50 2.15 7.81 -9.94
C ASN A 50 0.63 7.61 -9.92
N PHE A 51 0.09 6.95 -8.89
CA PHE A 51 -1.35 6.83 -8.70
C PHE A 51 -2.00 8.17 -8.32
N THR A 52 -1.39 8.92 -7.41
CA THR A 52 -1.90 10.23 -6.96
C THR A 52 -1.90 11.26 -8.09
N SER A 53 -0.87 11.25 -8.94
CA SER A 53 -0.74 12.15 -10.10
C SER A 53 -1.53 11.68 -11.33
N GLY A 54 -2.10 10.47 -11.31
CA GLY A 54 -2.78 9.87 -12.46
C GLY A 54 -1.85 9.34 -13.55
N ALA A 55 -0.52 9.44 -13.38
CA ALA A 55 0.49 8.88 -14.28
C ALA A 55 0.38 7.35 -14.40
N ARG A 56 -0.14 6.68 -13.36
CA ARG A 56 -0.55 5.28 -13.41
C ARG A 56 -2.04 5.17 -13.16
N GLN A 57 -2.75 4.52 -14.09
CA GLN A 57 -4.17 4.23 -13.93
C GLN A 57 -4.37 3.17 -12.85
N MET A 58 -5.32 3.43 -11.95
CA MET A 58 -5.75 2.47 -10.93
C MET A 58 -7.17 1.99 -11.24
N PRO A 59 -7.49 0.71 -10.97
CA PRO A 59 -8.86 0.21 -11.08
C PRO A 59 -9.80 1.05 -10.22
N LYS A 60 -11.01 1.33 -10.71
CA LYS A 60 -12.01 2.16 -9.99
C LYS A 60 -12.29 1.68 -8.56
N LYS A 61 -12.20 0.37 -8.32
CA LYS A 61 -12.38 -0.23 -6.98
C LYS A 61 -11.23 0.14 -6.02
N MET A 62 -9.99 0.13 -6.53
CA MET A 62 -8.80 0.54 -5.77
C MET A 62 -8.79 2.05 -5.55
N ALA A 63 -9.14 2.86 -6.57
CA ALA A 63 -9.19 4.31 -6.46
C ALA A 63 -10.08 4.79 -5.28
N LYS A 64 -11.29 4.25 -5.15
CA LYS A 64 -12.21 4.57 -4.04
C LYS A 64 -11.67 4.23 -2.64
N ARG A 65 -10.73 3.29 -2.54
CA ARG A 65 -10.06 2.93 -1.29
C ARG A 65 -8.84 3.81 -1.06
N PHE A 66 -8.10 4.09 -2.12
CA PHE A 66 -6.92 4.96 -2.11
C PHE A 66 -7.28 6.40 -1.75
N GLU A 67 -8.42 6.92 -2.22
CA GLU A 67 -8.95 8.25 -1.90
C GLU A 67 -9.29 8.43 -0.41
N LYS A 68 -9.41 7.34 0.35
CA LYS A 68 -9.65 7.39 1.81
C LYS A 68 -8.37 7.60 2.61
N LEU A 69 -7.20 7.49 1.97
CA LEU A 69 -5.91 7.73 2.58
C LEU A 69 -5.50 9.17 2.32
N ASP A 70 -5.19 9.90 3.39
CA ASP A 70 -4.44 11.15 3.31
C ASP A 70 -2.94 10.87 3.10
N ASP A 71 -2.14 11.91 2.93
CA ASP A 71 -0.71 11.74 2.63
C ASP A 71 0.06 11.06 3.77
N ALA A 72 -0.35 11.31 5.02
CA ALA A 72 0.18 10.61 6.18
C ALA A 72 -0.18 9.12 6.16
N GLY A 73 -1.43 8.79 5.85
CA GLY A 73 -1.90 7.40 5.74
C GLY A 73 -1.21 6.65 4.61
N LYS A 74 -0.99 7.30 3.46
CA LYS A 74 -0.21 6.73 2.34
C LYS A 74 1.23 6.43 2.79
N ALA A 75 1.89 7.36 3.46
CA ALA A 75 3.23 7.16 3.99
C ALA A 75 3.27 5.98 4.98
N ALA A 76 2.32 5.90 5.90
CA ALA A 76 2.21 4.79 6.85
C ALA A 76 2.06 3.44 6.16
N VAL A 77 1.18 3.34 5.16
CA VAL A 77 1.00 2.10 4.36
C VAL A 77 2.28 1.73 3.59
N ILE A 78 3.02 2.71 3.07
CA ILE A 78 4.30 2.48 2.41
C ILE A 78 5.33 1.90 3.39
N GLU A 79 5.45 2.43 4.61
CA GLU A 79 6.35 1.86 5.63
C GLU A 79 5.96 0.42 5.95
N TYR A 80 4.66 0.14 6.10
CA TYR A 80 4.18 -1.22 6.37
C TYR A 80 4.57 -2.21 5.27
N LEU A 81 4.32 -1.86 4.00
CA LEU A 81 4.63 -2.70 2.85
C LEU A 81 6.13 -2.87 2.64
N ALA A 82 6.91 -1.80 2.84
CA ALA A 82 8.37 -1.82 2.74
C ALA A 82 9.02 -2.67 3.83
N GLY A 83 8.34 -2.85 4.98
CA GLY A 83 8.76 -3.71 6.07
C GLY A 83 8.65 -5.22 5.79
N GLY A 84 8.23 -5.62 4.58
CA GLY A 84 8.13 -7.04 4.19
C GLY A 84 6.84 -7.73 4.64
N ALA A 85 5.80 -6.94 4.88
CA ALA A 85 4.46 -7.30 5.37
C ALA A 85 4.30 -8.69 6.04
N LYS A 86 4.28 -8.66 7.38
CA LYS A 86 3.26 -9.29 8.23
C LYS A 86 2.82 -8.29 9.27
#